data_AF-A0A7C6RVU3-F1
#
_entry.id   AF-A0A7C6RVU3-F1
#
_cell.length_a   1.000
_cell.length_b   1.000
_cell.length_c   1.000
_cell.angle_alpha   90.00
_cell.angle_beta   90.00
_cell.angle_gamma   90.00
#
_symmetry.space_group_name_H-M   'P 1'
#
loop_
_entity.id
_entity.type
_entity.pdbx_description
1 polymer ?
#
loop_
_entity_poly.entity_id
_entity_poly.type
_entity_poly.pdbx_seq_one_letter_code
_entity_poly.pdbx_strand_id
1 'polypeptide(L)'
;DVSHLNLHKTFCIPHGGGGPGVGPIGVKSHLAPFLPGHRAWAHKSAGAVAAAPWGSASILPISWSYIALIGRDGLKQATEAAILNANYIAHRLAPHYPILYTGAHGRVAHECIIDLRPLKDRSGVTVDDVAKRLIDFGFHAPTMSFPVPGTLMIEPTESEPKSELDRFCDAMIRIREEIHAVESGAMPAADNPLKNAPHTAMELAGEWGHPYSREQAAFPVASLRTVKYFPPVGRVDNVYGDRHLVCACVPISEYADDSSEYAGA
;
A
#
# COMPACT_ATOMS: atom_id res chain seq x y z
N ASP A 1 28.10 -1.08 -11.13
CA ASP A 1 28.75 -2.35 -11.58
C ASP A 1 27.90 -3.59 -11.44
N VAL A 2 27.04 -3.65 -10.41
CA VAL A 2 26.07 -4.72 -10.18
C VAL A 2 24.74 -4.12 -9.77
N SER A 3 23.63 -4.74 -10.18
CA SER A 3 22.29 -4.38 -9.73
C SER A 3 21.43 -5.63 -9.66
N HIS A 4 20.62 -5.72 -8.60
CA HIS A 4 19.53 -6.69 -8.57
C HIS A 4 18.29 -6.08 -9.21
N LEU A 5 17.40 -6.93 -9.73
CA LEU A 5 16.08 -6.54 -10.21
C LEU A 5 15.01 -7.23 -9.37
N ASN A 6 13.95 -6.54 -8.97
CA ASN A 6 12.79 -7.19 -8.36
C ASN A 6 11.85 -7.65 -9.48
N LEU A 7 11.92 -8.91 -9.88
CA LEU A 7 11.01 -9.44 -10.91
C LEU A 7 9.53 -9.41 -10.45
N HIS A 8 9.30 -9.45 -9.15
CA HIS A 8 7.99 -9.35 -8.49
C HIS A 8 7.50 -7.92 -8.30
N LYS A 9 8.22 -6.94 -8.83
CA LYS A 9 7.77 -5.55 -8.96
C LYS A 9 7.71 -5.20 -10.44
N THR A 10 8.84 -4.85 -11.02
CA THR A 10 8.97 -4.33 -12.38
C THR A 10 8.59 -5.33 -13.47
N PHE A 11 8.69 -6.64 -13.23
CA PHE A 11 8.51 -7.67 -14.25
C PHE A 11 7.41 -8.68 -13.92
N CYS A 12 6.36 -8.19 -13.26
CA CYS A 12 5.03 -8.81 -13.17
C CYS A 12 4.93 -10.15 -12.43
N ILE A 13 5.97 -10.67 -11.76
CA ILE A 13 5.76 -11.79 -10.84
C ILE A 13 4.78 -11.31 -9.74
N PRO A 14 3.70 -12.05 -9.44
CA PRO A 14 2.68 -11.60 -8.50
C PRO A 14 3.26 -11.48 -7.08
N HIS A 15 2.82 -10.45 -6.34
CA HIS A 15 3.26 -10.17 -4.98
C HIS A 15 2.89 -11.25 -3.95
N GLY A 16 1.79 -11.99 -4.18
CA GLY A 16 1.40 -13.18 -3.40
C GLY A 16 1.17 -12.95 -1.89
N GLY A 17 0.90 -11.72 -1.46
CA GLY A 17 0.72 -11.38 -0.04
C GLY A 17 2.03 -11.32 0.76
N GLY A 18 3.19 -11.22 0.10
CA GLY A 18 4.51 -11.17 0.74
C GLY A 18 5.57 -12.07 0.12
N GLY A 19 5.30 -12.64 -1.05
CA GLY A 19 6.17 -13.58 -1.77
C GLY A 19 5.33 -14.53 -2.63
N PRO A 20 5.91 -15.17 -3.65
CA PRO A 20 7.35 -15.31 -3.91
C PRO A 20 7.96 -14.15 -4.69
N GLY A 21 9.29 -14.05 -4.65
CA GLY A 21 10.06 -13.09 -5.45
C GLY A 21 11.32 -13.71 -6.03
N VAL A 22 11.79 -13.17 -7.16
CA VAL A 22 13.10 -13.49 -7.75
C VAL A 22 13.90 -12.20 -7.89
N GLY A 23 15.14 -12.23 -7.41
CA GLY A 23 16.09 -11.10 -7.43
C GLY A 23 17.34 -11.39 -8.28
N PRO A 24 17.24 -11.54 -9.62
CA PRO A 24 18.41 -11.77 -10.45
C PRO A 24 19.35 -10.56 -10.40
N ILE A 25 20.66 -10.82 -10.52
CA ILE A 25 21.69 -9.77 -10.60
C ILE A 25 22.24 -9.66 -12.02
N GLY A 26 22.30 -8.43 -12.52
CA GLY A 26 23.11 -8.08 -13.69
C GLY A 26 24.46 -7.55 -13.21
N VAL A 27 25.57 -8.04 -13.78
CA VAL A 27 26.93 -7.62 -13.44
C VAL A 27 27.71 -7.18 -14.67
N LYS A 28 28.64 -6.23 -14.51
CA LYS A 28 29.66 -5.95 -15.53
C LYS A 28 30.63 -7.13 -15.69
N SER A 29 31.27 -7.24 -16.85
CA SER A 29 32.09 -8.41 -17.23
C SER A 29 33.19 -8.76 -16.23
N HIS A 30 33.86 -7.76 -15.64
CA HIS A 30 34.92 -7.97 -14.64
C HIS A 30 34.40 -8.62 -13.34
N LEU A 31 33.10 -8.56 -13.06
CA LEU A 31 32.46 -9.21 -11.91
C LEU A 31 31.92 -10.61 -12.21
N ALA A 32 31.78 -10.98 -13.49
CA ALA A 32 31.19 -12.25 -13.91
C ALA A 32 31.90 -13.50 -13.31
N PRO A 33 33.24 -13.56 -13.19
CA PRO A 33 33.92 -14.69 -12.55
C PRO A 33 33.56 -14.91 -11.08
N PHE A 34 33.01 -13.89 -10.42
CA PHE A 34 32.64 -13.91 -8.99
C PHE A 34 31.15 -14.18 -8.77
N LEU A 35 30.38 -14.45 -9.82
CA LEU A 35 28.96 -14.79 -9.68
C LEU A 35 28.78 -16.05 -8.81
N PRO A 36 27.68 -16.11 -8.03
CA PRO A 36 27.36 -17.29 -7.23
C PRO A 36 27.37 -18.56 -8.08
N GLY A 37 28.02 -19.60 -7.56
CA GLY A 37 28.03 -20.95 -8.13
C GLY A 37 26.95 -21.83 -7.49
N HIS A 38 26.93 -23.10 -7.88
CA HIS A 38 26.06 -24.10 -7.26
C HIS A 38 26.70 -25.48 -7.34
N ARG A 39 26.48 -26.35 -6.34
CA ARG A 39 27.04 -27.72 -6.30
C ARG A 39 26.62 -28.60 -7.48
N ALA A 40 25.53 -28.24 -8.14
CA ALA A 40 25.00 -28.95 -9.31
C ALA A 40 25.69 -28.57 -10.63
N TRP A 41 26.58 -27.57 -10.62
CA TRP A 41 27.30 -27.10 -11.81
C TRP A 41 28.73 -27.64 -11.84
N ALA A 42 29.24 -27.92 -13.04
CA ALA A 42 30.59 -28.45 -13.24
C ALA A 42 31.69 -27.45 -12.83
N HIS A 43 31.46 -26.16 -13.06
CA HIS A 43 32.35 -25.09 -12.63
C HIS A 43 31.87 -24.52 -11.29
N LYS A 44 32.66 -24.77 -10.25
CA LYS A 44 32.44 -24.20 -8.92
C LYS A 44 33.00 -22.78 -8.91
N SER A 45 32.21 -21.79 -9.31
CA SER A 45 32.49 -20.38 -8.97
C SER A 45 32.21 -20.15 -7.46
N ALA A 46 32.04 -18.90 -7.02
CA ALA A 46 31.76 -18.53 -5.64
C ALA A 46 30.65 -19.39 -4.97
N GLY A 47 30.54 -19.35 -3.63
CA GLY A 47 29.56 -20.14 -2.89
C GLY A 47 28.10 -19.97 -3.37
N ALA A 48 27.26 -20.96 -3.07
CA ALA A 48 25.84 -20.91 -3.40
C ALA A 48 25.06 -19.97 -2.46
N VAL A 49 24.19 -19.14 -3.03
CA VAL A 49 23.31 -18.21 -2.28
C VAL A 49 21.84 -18.68 -2.22
N ALA A 50 21.51 -19.74 -2.95
CA ALA A 50 20.19 -20.36 -2.98
C ALA A 50 20.33 -21.89 -3.00
N ALA A 51 19.32 -22.60 -2.47
CA ALA A 51 19.31 -24.05 -2.39
C ALA A 51 19.15 -24.76 -3.76
N ALA A 52 18.53 -24.06 -4.72
CA ALA A 52 18.40 -24.49 -6.11
C ALA A 52 19.21 -23.56 -7.03
N PRO A 53 19.80 -24.08 -8.12
CA PRO A 53 20.73 -23.33 -8.97
C PRO A 53 20.15 -22.06 -9.59
N TRP A 54 18.84 -22.03 -9.84
CA TRP A 54 18.13 -20.86 -10.39
C TRP A 54 17.01 -20.35 -9.46
N GLY A 55 17.08 -20.67 -8.17
CA GLY A 55 16.05 -20.33 -7.19
C GLY A 55 14.67 -20.86 -7.60
N SER A 56 13.65 -20.01 -7.52
CA SER A 56 12.27 -20.31 -7.92
C SER A 56 12.10 -20.27 -9.45
N ALA A 57 12.71 -21.23 -10.16
CA ALA A 57 12.76 -21.23 -11.62
C ALA A 57 11.38 -21.29 -12.31
N SER A 58 10.38 -21.90 -11.65
CA SER A 58 9.03 -22.09 -12.22
C SER A 58 8.26 -20.78 -12.45
N ILE A 59 8.65 -19.68 -11.79
CA ILE A 59 7.98 -18.37 -11.93
C ILE A 59 8.73 -17.40 -12.86
N LEU A 60 9.94 -17.75 -13.33
CA LEU A 60 10.67 -16.97 -14.34
C LEU A 60 9.91 -16.78 -15.67
N PRO A 61 9.10 -17.76 -16.16
CA PRO A 61 8.30 -17.58 -17.36
C PRO A 61 7.33 -16.41 -17.32
N ILE A 62 6.93 -15.91 -16.14
CA ILE A 62 6.05 -14.75 -16.01
C ILE A 62 6.76 -13.49 -16.55
N SER A 63 7.94 -13.19 -16.02
CA SER A 63 8.75 -12.05 -16.47
C SER A 63 9.22 -12.21 -17.92
N TRP A 64 9.58 -13.43 -18.32
CA TRP A 64 9.91 -13.72 -19.73
C TRP A 64 8.73 -13.40 -20.65
N SER A 65 7.52 -13.85 -20.30
CA SER A 65 6.32 -13.61 -21.10
C SER A 65 5.98 -12.13 -21.17
N TYR A 66 6.06 -11.40 -20.06
CA TYR A 66 5.85 -9.94 -20.06
C TYR A 66 6.78 -9.24 -21.05
N ILE A 67 8.10 -9.50 -20.97
CA ILE A 67 9.10 -8.90 -21.85
C ILE A 67 8.85 -9.29 -23.32
N ALA A 68 8.57 -10.58 -23.57
CA ALA A 68 8.38 -11.11 -24.92
C ALA A 68 7.12 -10.56 -25.60
N LEU A 69 6.02 -10.38 -24.84
CA LEU A 69 4.74 -9.92 -25.37
C LEU A 69 4.72 -8.39 -25.57
N ILE A 70 5.22 -7.63 -24.60
CA ILE A 70 5.15 -6.17 -24.65
C ILE A 70 6.24 -5.56 -25.55
N GLY A 71 7.38 -6.26 -25.70
CA GLY A 71 8.48 -5.86 -26.56
C GLY A 71 9.16 -4.55 -26.13
N ARG A 72 10.17 -4.13 -26.92
CA ARG A 72 10.98 -2.94 -26.61
C ARG A 72 10.14 -1.67 -26.44
N ASP A 73 9.27 -1.39 -27.42
CA ASP A 73 8.53 -0.13 -27.46
C ASP A 73 7.47 -0.09 -26.35
N GLY A 74 6.83 -1.23 -26.07
CA GLY A 74 5.88 -1.31 -24.98
C GLY A 74 6.54 -1.24 -23.59
N LEU A 75 7.75 -1.80 -23.39
CA LEU A 75 8.53 -1.58 -22.15
C LEU A 75 8.84 -0.08 -21.94
N LYS A 76 9.18 0.64 -23.01
CA LYS A 76 9.39 2.09 -22.97
C LYS A 76 8.10 2.81 -22.60
N GLN A 77 6.98 2.49 -23.25
CA GLN A 77 5.67 3.10 -22.98
C GLN A 77 5.21 2.84 -21.55
N ALA A 78 5.39 1.62 -21.02
CA ALA A 78 5.08 1.28 -19.64
C ALA A 78 5.86 2.19 -18.67
N THR A 79 7.16 2.38 -18.90
CA THR A 79 7.98 3.27 -18.08
C THR A 79 7.51 4.74 -18.18
N GLU A 80 7.20 5.22 -19.39
CA GLU A 80 6.69 6.59 -19.62
C GLU A 80 5.34 6.82 -18.90
N ALA A 81 4.43 5.84 -18.98
CA ALA A 81 3.12 5.90 -18.35
C ALA A 81 3.20 5.83 -16.82
N ALA A 82 4.07 5.00 -16.23
CA ALA A 82 4.27 4.97 -14.79
C ALA A 82 4.74 6.33 -14.23
N ILE A 83 5.69 6.98 -14.92
CA ILE A 83 6.16 8.33 -14.56
C ILE A 83 5.04 9.37 -14.76
N LEU A 84 4.29 9.28 -15.85
CA LEU A 84 3.16 10.17 -16.12
C LEU A 84 2.09 10.08 -15.01
N ASN A 85 1.69 8.86 -14.64
CA ASN A 85 0.66 8.61 -13.63
C ASN A 85 1.08 9.16 -12.26
N ALA A 86 2.34 8.96 -11.86
CA ALA A 86 2.85 9.49 -10.59
C ALA A 86 2.89 11.03 -10.58
N ASN A 87 3.32 11.65 -11.68
CA ASN A 87 3.29 13.12 -11.80
C ASN A 87 1.87 13.67 -11.88
N TYR A 88 0.93 12.94 -12.47
CA TYR A 88 -0.50 13.29 -12.47
C TYR A 88 -1.06 13.35 -11.04
N ILE A 89 -0.83 12.30 -10.24
CA ILE A 89 -1.23 12.26 -8.82
C ILE A 89 -0.55 13.37 -8.04
N ALA A 90 0.77 13.53 -8.16
CA ALA A 90 1.51 14.56 -7.45
C ALA A 90 0.97 15.97 -7.77
N HIS A 91 0.67 16.25 -9.04
CA HIS A 91 0.11 17.53 -9.46
C HIS A 91 -1.30 17.76 -8.90
N ARG A 92 -2.19 16.76 -8.94
CA ARG A 92 -3.55 16.82 -8.39
C ARG A 92 -3.56 17.03 -6.87
N LEU A 93 -2.61 16.43 -6.15
CA LEU A 93 -2.56 16.46 -4.69
C LEU A 93 -1.76 17.63 -4.11
N ALA A 94 -0.86 18.26 -4.89
CA ALA A 94 0.01 19.34 -4.42
C ALA A 94 -0.71 20.52 -3.71
N PRO A 95 -1.93 20.95 -4.13
CA PRO A 95 -2.66 22.01 -3.41
C PRO A 95 -3.15 21.59 -2.01
N HIS A 96 -3.23 20.30 -1.76
CA HIS A 96 -3.84 19.70 -0.56
C HIS A 96 -2.78 19.14 0.40
N TYR A 97 -1.71 18.60 -0.17
CA TYR A 97 -0.61 17.94 0.52
C TYR A 97 0.73 18.39 -0.06
N PRO A 98 1.71 18.81 0.76
CA PRO A 98 3.06 19.09 0.26
C PRO A 98 3.69 17.84 -0.38
N ILE A 99 4.21 17.99 -1.59
CA ILE A 99 5.05 16.96 -2.23
C ILE A 99 6.47 17.11 -1.68
N LEU A 100 6.93 16.11 -0.94
CA LEU A 100 8.13 16.25 -0.10
C LEU A 100 9.42 16.40 -0.91
N TYR A 101 9.57 15.63 -1.99
CA TYR A 101 10.75 15.68 -2.85
C TYR A 101 10.36 15.74 -4.32
N THR A 102 11.08 16.57 -5.08
CA THR A 102 10.98 16.66 -6.54
C THR A 102 12.37 16.79 -7.15
N GLY A 103 12.51 16.42 -8.41
CA GLY A 103 13.73 16.67 -9.18
C GLY A 103 13.91 18.15 -9.55
N ALA A 104 15.00 18.47 -10.22
CA ALA A 104 15.39 19.85 -10.56
C ALA A 104 14.34 20.67 -11.33
N HIS A 105 13.37 20.02 -11.97
CA HIS A 105 12.29 20.64 -12.74
C HIS A 105 10.91 20.43 -12.11
N GLY A 106 10.84 20.17 -10.80
CA GLY A 106 9.57 20.04 -10.06
C GLY A 106 8.75 18.79 -10.41
N ARG A 107 9.39 17.76 -10.98
CA ARG A 107 8.77 16.48 -11.36
C ARG A 107 9.26 15.36 -10.47
N VAL A 108 8.41 14.35 -10.29
CA VAL A 108 8.75 13.10 -9.62
C VAL A 108 9.08 12.01 -10.64
N ALA A 109 9.57 10.86 -10.18
CA ALA A 109 9.79 9.69 -11.02
C ALA A 109 8.49 8.86 -11.13
N HIS A 110 8.54 7.56 -10.82
CA HIS A 110 7.40 6.63 -10.85
C HIS A 110 6.58 6.63 -9.55
N GLU A 111 7.01 7.40 -8.54
CA GLU A 111 6.36 7.51 -7.24
C GLU A 111 6.52 8.93 -6.69
N CYS A 112 5.65 9.34 -5.76
CA CYS A 112 5.76 10.60 -5.03
C CYS A 112 5.52 10.42 -3.54
N ILE A 113 6.10 11.30 -2.71
CA ILE A 113 5.89 11.32 -1.27
C ILE A 113 5.06 12.54 -0.90
N ILE A 114 3.96 12.33 -0.18
CA ILE A 114 3.15 13.40 0.42
C ILE A 114 3.48 13.55 1.90
N ASP A 115 3.66 14.78 2.34
CA ASP A 115 4.03 15.09 3.72
C ASP A 115 2.82 15.38 4.60
N LEU A 116 2.50 14.46 5.51
CA LEU A 116 1.41 14.61 6.48
C LEU A 116 1.88 15.21 7.81
N ARG A 117 3.19 15.40 8.03
CA ARG A 117 3.71 15.85 9.34
C ARG A 117 3.19 17.24 9.73
N PRO A 118 3.16 18.25 8.83
CA PRO A 118 2.57 19.54 9.18
C PRO A 118 1.07 19.47 9.48
N LEU A 119 0.35 18.53 8.86
CA LEU A 119 -1.07 18.30 9.14
C LEU A 119 -1.24 17.68 10.52
N LYS A 120 -0.40 16.70 10.88
CA LYS A 120 -0.37 16.11 12.22
C LYS A 120 -0.15 17.15 13.29
N ASP A 121 0.84 18.04 13.13
CA ASP A 121 1.16 19.06 14.13
C ASP A 121 0.01 20.02 14.41
N ARG A 122 -0.83 20.31 13.40
CA ARG A 122 -1.98 21.23 13.54
C ARG A 122 -3.29 20.55 13.94
N SER A 123 -3.51 19.30 13.53
CA SER A 123 -4.79 18.60 13.67
C SER A 123 -4.77 17.45 14.68
N GLY A 124 -3.59 16.92 15.02
CA GLY A 124 -3.44 15.64 15.71
C GLY A 124 -3.77 14.41 14.85
N VAL A 125 -4.10 14.56 13.57
CA VAL A 125 -4.36 13.45 12.63
C VAL A 125 -3.03 12.87 12.16
N THR A 126 -2.85 11.56 12.33
CA THR A 126 -1.61 10.85 12.01
C THR A 126 -1.65 10.23 10.61
N VAL A 127 -0.50 9.72 10.15
CA VAL A 127 -0.42 8.91 8.93
C VAL A 127 -1.27 7.64 9.03
N ASP A 128 -1.35 7.03 10.21
CA ASP A 128 -2.18 5.84 10.44
C ASP A 128 -3.67 6.16 10.27
N ASP A 129 -4.12 7.31 10.77
CA ASP A 129 -5.51 7.75 10.62
C ASP A 129 -5.90 7.87 9.13
N VAL A 130 -5.05 8.52 8.32
CA VAL A 130 -5.26 8.65 6.87
C VAL A 130 -5.25 7.28 6.18
N ALA A 131 -4.31 6.42 6.55
CA ALA A 131 -4.19 5.09 5.98
C ALA A 131 -5.38 4.19 6.30
N LYS A 132 -5.89 4.23 7.54
CA LYS A 132 -7.10 3.48 7.91
C LYS A 132 -8.33 4.09 7.25
N ARG A 133 -8.40 5.42 7.15
CA ARG A 133 -9.53 6.08 6.48
C ARG A 133 -9.63 5.73 5.00
N LEU A 134 -8.51 5.58 4.30
CA LEU A 134 -8.48 5.13 2.90
C LEU A 134 -9.20 3.79 2.66
N ILE A 135 -9.23 2.89 3.67
CA ILE A 135 -9.97 1.62 3.59
C ILE A 135 -11.46 1.88 3.41
N ASP A 136 -12.01 2.87 4.10
CA ASP A 136 -13.42 3.24 3.96
C ASP A 136 -13.73 3.80 2.56
N PHE A 137 -12.72 4.40 1.91
CA PHE A 137 -12.77 4.84 0.51
C PHE A 137 -12.53 3.70 -0.50
N GLY A 138 -12.31 2.47 -0.03
CA GLY A 138 -12.07 1.30 -0.87
C GLY A 138 -10.63 1.14 -1.36
N PHE A 139 -9.66 1.79 -0.71
CA PHE A 139 -8.25 1.72 -1.07
C PHE A 139 -7.41 1.04 0.00
N HIS A 140 -6.45 0.22 -0.45
CA HIS A 140 -5.31 -0.11 0.38
C HIS A 140 -4.42 1.14 0.52
N ALA A 141 -3.88 1.38 1.72
CA ALA A 141 -3.00 2.52 1.95
C ALA A 141 -1.71 2.42 1.10
N PRO A 142 -1.15 3.54 0.63
CA PRO A 142 0.20 3.58 0.07
C PRO A 142 1.26 3.19 1.11
N THR A 143 2.53 3.15 0.69
CA THR A 143 3.64 2.84 1.61
C THR A 143 3.69 3.89 2.72
N MET A 144 3.64 3.44 3.98
CA MET A 144 3.54 4.32 5.14
C MET A 144 4.89 4.51 5.84
N SER A 145 5.19 5.75 6.26
CA SER A 145 6.31 6.09 7.15
C SER A 145 7.70 5.63 6.68
N PHE A 146 7.86 5.35 5.40
CA PHE A 146 9.12 5.03 4.75
C PHE A 146 9.14 5.67 3.34
N PRO A 147 10.27 6.25 2.90
CA PRO A 147 11.55 6.39 3.60
C PRO A 147 11.56 7.46 4.70
N VAL A 148 10.48 8.24 4.85
CA VAL A 148 10.37 9.31 5.84
C VAL A 148 9.24 8.98 6.83
N PRO A 149 9.50 8.98 8.15
CA PRO A 149 8.46 8.76 9.15
C PRO A 149 7.33 9.79 9.06
N GLY A 150 6.07 9.34 9.13
CA GLY A 150 4.91 10.23 9.10
C GLY A 150 4.49 10.71 7.71
N THR A 151 4.96 10.06 6.64
CA THR A 151 4.58 10.38 5.24
C THR A 151 3.91 9.18 4.56
N LEU A 152 3.26 9.43 3.41
CA LEU A 152 2.81 8.38 2.50
C LEU A 152 3.58 8.46 1.18
N MET A 153 4.06 7.31 0.69
CA MET A 153 4.71 7.17 -0.62
C MET A 153 3.79 6.41 -1.57
N ILE A 154 3.47 7.05 -2.70
CA ILE A 154 2.43 6.64 -3.64
C ILE A 154 3.08 6.28 -4.99
N GLU A 155 2.86 5.05 -5.42
CA GLU A 155 3.31 4.50 -6.72
C GLU A 155 2.09 3.90 -7.45
N PRO A 156 1.55 4.56 -8.50
CA PRO A 156 0.35 4.09 -9.20
C PRO A 156 0.60 3.02 -10.26
N THR A 157 1.86 2.84 -10.68
CA THR A 157 2.24 2.06 -11.88
C THR A 157 1.60 2.57 -13.17
N GLU A 158 1.94 1.94 -14.30
CA GLU A 158 1.35 2.18 -15.61
C GLU A 158 0.01 1.46 -15.84
N SER A 159 -0.30 0.46 -15.00
CA SER A 159 -1.42 -0.46 -15.24
C SER A 159 -2.77 0.10 -14.79
N GLU A 160 -2.75 1.16 -13.97
CA GLU A 160 -3.98 1.77 -13.46
C GLU A 160 -4.55 2.80 -14.44
N PRO A 161 -5.85 2.73 -14.79
CA PRO A 161 -6.47 3.70 -15.67
C PRO A 161 -6.61 5.04 -14.96
N LYS A 162 -6.68 6.13 -15.73
CA LYS A 162 -6.85 7.49 -15.19
C LYS A 162 -8.03 7.61 -14.22
N SER A 163 -9.14 6.91 -14.48
CA SER A 163 -10.30 6.90 -13.59
C SER A 163 -9.99 6.37 -12.20
N GLU A 164 -9.07 5.42 -12.05
CA GLU A 164 -8.65 4.92 -10.74
C GLU A 164 -7.72 5.90 -10.03
N LEU A 165 -6.82 6.54 -10.78
CA LEU A 165 -5.99 7.63 -10.25
C LEU A 165 -6.84 8.80 -9.76
N ASP A 166 -7.90 9.14 -10.48
CA ASP A 166 -8.88 10.15 -10.10
C ASP A 166 -9.60 9.77 -8.81
N ARG A 167 -10.10 8.53 -8.71
CA ARG A 167 -10.76 8.03 -7.49
C ARG A 167 -9.84 8.11 -6.27
N PHE A 168 -8.57 7.73 -6.42
CA PHE A 168 -7.59 7.83 -5.33
C PHE A 168 -7.32 9.30 -4.95
N CYS A 169 -7.13 10.18 -5.94
CA CYS A 169 -6.94 11.61 -5.67
C CYS A 169 -8.16 12.23 -4.98
N ASP A 170 -9.37 11.91 -5.43
CA ASP A 170 -10.61 12.42 -4.85
C ASP A 170 -10.79 11.93 -3.41
N ALA A 171 -10.46 10.66 -3.13
CA ALA A 171 -10.45 10.13 -1.77
C ALA A 171 -9.47 10.91 -0.86
N MET A 172 -8.25 11.12 -1.32
CA MET A 172 -7.25 11.91 -0.59
C MET A 172 -7.72 13.36 -0.39
N ILE A 173 -8.32 13.99 -1.39
CA ILE A 173 -8.85 15.36 -1.27
C ILE A 173 -10.00 15.43 -0.27
N ARG A 174 -10.93 14.46 -0.26
CA ARG A 174 -11.99 14.37 0.76
C ARG A 174 -11.40 14.16 2.16
N ILE A 175 -10.39 13.30 2.29
CA ILE A 175 -9.67 13.12 3.56
C ILE A 175 -9.01 14.43 4.01
N ARG A 176 -8.45 15.23 3.10
CA ARG A 176 -7.90 16.55 3.45
C ARG A 176 -8.96 17.48 4.05
N GLU A 177 -10.19 17.43 3.55
CA GLU A 177 -11.30 18.21 4.09
C GLU A 177 -11.76 17.70 5.46
N GLU A 178 -11.80 16.38 5.66
CA GLU A 178 -12.06 15.80 6.99
C GLU A 178 -10.98 16.25 8.00
N ILE A 179 -9.70 16.27 7.59
CA ILE A 179 -8.61 16.82 8.41
C ILE A 179 -8.86 18.30 8.70
N HIS A 180 -9.29 19.07 7.70
CA HIS A 180 -9.56 20.50 7.89
C HIS A 180 -10.71 20.73 8.89
N ALA A 181 -11.77 19.93 8.84
CA ALA A 181 -12.87 20.02 9.80
C ALA A 181 -12.42 19.74 11.23
N VAL A 182 -11.44 18.85 11.43
CA VAL A 182 -10.78 18.65 12.73
C VAL A 182 -9.90 19.84 13.09
N GLU A 183 -9.05 20.34 12.17
CA GLU A 183 -8.19 21.52 12.37
C GLU A 183 -9.00 22.77 12.78
N SER A 184 -10.19 22.96 12.21
CA SER A 184 -11.04 24.13 12.47
C SER A 184 -11.98 23.97 13.67
N GLY A 185 -12.00 22.79 14.30
CA GLY A 185 -12.94 22.45 15.38
C GLY A 185 -14.39 22.23 14.93
N ALA A 186 -14.64 22.07 13.63
CA ALA A 186 -15.96 21.72 13.10
C ALA A 186 -16.33 20.24 13.36
N MET A 187 -15.33 19.39 13.58
CA MET A 187 -15.49 18.02 14.08
C MET A 187 -14.65 17.81 15.35
N PRO A 188 -15.13 16.99 16.30
CA PRO A 188 -14.35 16.66 17.50
C PRO A 188 -13.03 15.97 17.15
N ALA A 189 -11.95 16.38 17.80
CA ALA A 189 -10.61 15.82 17.52
C ALA A 189 -10.46 14.33 17.88
N ALA A 190 -11.24 13.85 18.86
CA ALA A 190 -11.19 12.48 19.35
C ALA A 190 -12.25 11.54 18.75
N ASP A 191 -13.33 12.09 18.18
CA ASP A 191 -14.45 11.31 17.65
C ASP A 191 -14.87 11.85 16.28
N ASN A 192 -14.24 11.29 15.24
CA ASN A 192 -14.40 11.68 13.85
C ASN A 192 -14.04 10.49 12.94
N PRO A 193 -14.41 10.54 11.63
CA PRO A 193 -14.18 9.42 10.74
C PRO A 193 -12.71 8.99 10.63
N LEU A 194 -11.75 9.91 10.77
CA LEU A 194 -10.31 9.60 10.66
C LEU A 194 -9.80 8.78 11.85
N LYS A 195 -10.28 9.11 13.07
CA LYS A 195 -9.88 8.40 14.30
C LYS A 195 -10.55 7.04 14.44
N ASN A 196 -11.80 6.94 13.99
CA ASN A 196 -12.59 5.72 14.15
C ASN A 196 -12.46 4.75 12.97
N ALA A 197 -11.86 5.19 11.84
CA ALA A 197 -11.59 4.30 10.72
C ALA A 197 -10.66 3.13 11.10
N PRO A 198 -10.83 1.95 10.48
CA PRO A 198 -11.82 1.64 9.43
C PRO A 198 -13.17 1.20 10.01
N HIS A 199 -14.28 1.47 9.30
CA HIS A 199 -15.63 1.23 9.81
C HIS A 199 -16.19 -0.12 9.31
N THR A 200 -16.50 -1.02 10.23
CA THR A 200 -16.96 -2.39 9.90
C THR A 200 -18.46 -2.44 9.59
N ALA A 201 -18.90 -3.48 8.89
CA ALA A 201 -20.33 -3.70 8.66
C ALA A 201 -21.13 -3.87 9.98
N MET A 202 -20.53 -4.52 10.98
CA MET A 202 -21.16 -4.73 12.29
C MET A 202 -21.34 -3.43 13.06
N GLU A 203 -20.31 -2.58 13.07
CA GLU A 203 -20.38 -1.24 13.68
C GLU A 203 -21.49 -0.39 13.05
N LEU A 204 -21.60 -0.42 11.71
CA LEU A 204 -22.64 0.33 10.99
C LEU A 204 -24.06 -0.19 11.29
N ALA A 205 -24.23 -1.48 11.58
CA ALA A 205 -25.51 -2.08 11.93
C ALA A 205 -25.94 -1.82 13.39
N GLY A 206 -24.98 -1.52 14.28
CA GLY A 206 -25.23 -1.26 15.70
C GLY A 206 -25.77 0.15 16.00
N GLU A 207 -25.82 0.50 17.29
CA GLU A 207 -26.11 1.87 17.73
C GLU A 207 -25.07 2.86 17.20
N TRP A 208 -25.48 4.11 16.96
CA TRP A 208 -24.63 5.11 16.33
C TRP A 208 -24.57 6.38 17.15
N GLY A 209 -23.55 6.46 18.01
CA GLY A 209 -23.29 7.59 18.90
C GLY A 209 -22.35 8.66 18.32
N HIS A 210 -21.87 8.49 17.09
CA HIS A 210 -20.89 9.38 16.48
C HIS A 210 -21.51 10.70 15.99
N PRO A 211 -20.75 11.82 15.99
CA PRO A 211 -21.20 13.13 15.52
C PRO A 211 -21.23 13.25 13.98
N TYR A 212 -20.89 12.18 13.26
CA TYR A 212 -20.94 12.07 11.80
C TYR A 212 -21.88 10.95 11.38
N SER A 213 -22.32 10.91 10.12
CA SER A 213 -23.30 9.91 9.67
C SER A 213 -22.65 8.58 9.30
N ARG A 214 -23.44 7.48 9.37
CA ARG A 214 -23.05 6.17 8.81
C ARG A 214 -22.70 6.26 7.32
N GLU A 215 -23.39 7.15 6.59
CA GLU A 215 -23.10 7.39 5.18
C GLU A 215 -21.72 8.00 5.00
N GLN A 216 -21.35 9.00 5.80
CA GLN A 216 -20.00 9.56 5.78
C GLN A 216 -18.96 8.50 6.17
N ALA A 217 -19.28 7.64 7.13
CA ALA A 217 -18.39 6.55 7.55
C ALA A 217 -18.11 5.55 6.42
N ALA A 218 -19.16 5.01 5.79
CA ALA A 218 -19.06 3.85 4.90
C ALA A 218 -19.10 4.19 3.40
N PHE A 219 -19.73 5.30 3.02
CA PHE A 219 -19.94 5.70 1.62
C PHE A 219 -19.51 7.16 1.38
N PRO A 220 -18.27 7.55 1.72
CA PRO A 220 -17.82 8.94 1.63
C PRO A 220 -17.76 9.49 0.20
N VAL A 221 -17.86 8.63 -0.82
CA VAL A 221 -18.00 8.99 -2.22
C VAL A 221 -19.08 8.15 -2.90
N ALA A 222 -19.79 8.74 -3.87
CA ALA A 222 -20.96 8.13 -4.50
C ALA A 222 -20.66 6.79 -5.19
N SER A 223 -19.46 6.60 -5.74
CA SER A 223 -19.06 5.36 -6.42
C SER A 223 -19.13 4.13 -5.50
N LEU A 224 -18.91 4.31 -4.20
CA LEU A 224 -18.94 3.20 -3.23
C LEU A 224 -20.33 2.63 -2.98
N ARG A 225 -21.39 3.33 -3.39
CA ARG A 225 -22.76 2.79 -3.33
C ARG A 225 -22.99 1.65 -4.32
N THR A 226 -22.13 1.52 -5.34
CA THR A 226 -22.23 0.46 -6.35
C THR A 226 -21.34 -0.74 -6.00
N VAL A 227 -20.14 -0.49 -5.51
CA VAL A 227 -19.17 -1.52 -5.10
C VAL A 227 -18.54 -1.08 -3.79
N LYS A 228 -18.76 -1.86 -2.74
CA LYS A 228 -18.21 -1.62 -1.40
C LYS A 228 -17.43 -2.82 -0.91
N TYR A 229 -16.19 -2.59 -0.53
CA TYR A 229 -15.43 -3.50 0.33
C TYR A 229 -15.65 -3.07 1.78
N PHE A 230 -16.09 -3.99 2.64
CA PHE A 230 -16.19 -3.75 4.08
C PHE A 230 -14.93 -4.30 4.77
N PRO A 231 -14.27 -3.51 5.62
CA PRO A 231 -13.18 -4.01 6.45
C PRO A 231 -13.71 -5.09 7.39
N PRO A 232 -13.04 -6.25 7.50
CA PRO A 232 -13.52 -7.37 8.32
C PRO A 232 -13.37 -7.11 9.81
N VAL A 233 -12.49 -6.18 10.21
CA VAL A 233 -12.21 -5.80 11.59
C VAL A 233 -11.99 -4.30 11.70
N GLY A 234 -12.17 -3.76 12.90
CA GLY A 234 -11.84 -2.37 13.22
C GLY A 234 -10.33 -2.12 13.28
N ARG A 235 -9.94 -1.00 13.87
CA ARG A 235 -8.52 -0.64 14.00
C ARG A 235 -7.78 -1.61 14.92
N VAL A 236 -6.70 -2.21 14.41
CA VAL A 236 -5.85 -3.15 15.15
C VAL A 236 -5.06 -2.42 16.25
N ASP A 237 -5.02 -3.01 17.45
CA ASP A 237 -4.11 -2.61 18.53
C ASP A 237 -2.76 -3.31 18.39
N ASN A 238 -1.81 -2.59 17.79
CA ASN A 238 -0.45 -3.12 17.57
C ASN A 238 0.30 -3.33 18.89
N VAL A 239 0.13 -2.43 19.88
CA VAL A 239 0.90 -2.48 21.13
C VAL A 239 0.44 -3.64 22.00
N TYR A 240 -0.85 -3.94 22.01
CA TYR A 240 -1.39 -5.09 22.72
C TYR A 240 -0.80 -6.40 22.18
N GLY A 241 -0.77 -6.57 20.85
CA GLY A 241 -0.24 -7.78 20.20
C GLY A 241 1.23 -8.04 20.53
N ASP A 242 2.06 -7.00 20.49
CA ASP A 242 3.49 -7.12 20.84
C ASP A 242 3.71 -7.46 22.33
N ARG A 243 2.80 -7.02 23.22
CA ARG A 243 2.85 -7.32 24.66
C ARG A 243 2.29 -8.69 25.03
N HIS A 244 1.42 -9.25 24.20
CA HIS A 244 0.73 -10.53 24.43
C HIS A 244 0.93 -11.46 23.23
N LEU A 245 2.18 -11.86 23.00
CA LEU A 245 2.58 -12.57 21.80
C LEU A 245 1.93 -13.96 21.70
N VAL A 246 0.98 -14.10 20.77
CA VAL A 246 0.32 -15.37 20.41
C VAL A 246 0.53 -15.61 18.91
N CYS A 247 1.43 -16.53 18.56
CA CYS A 247 1.82 -16.82 17.16
C CYS A 247 1.31 -18.16 16.63
N ALA A 248 0.37 -18.79 17.32
CA ALA A 248 -0.31 -20.01 16.90
C ALA A 248 -1.82 -19.83 17.11
N CYS A 249 -2.63 -20.65 16.45
CA CYS A 249 -4.07 -20.62 16.67
C CYS A 249 -4.37 -20.82 18.16
N VAL A 250 -5.21 -19.97 18.73
CA VAL A 250 -5.75 -20.21 20.07
C VAL A 250 -6.58 -21.50 20.08
N PRO A 251 -6.72 -22.19 21.23
CA PRO A 251 -7.57 -23.36 21.35
C PRO A 251 -8.99 -23.10 20.82
N ILE A 252 -9.61 -24.10 20.18
CA ILE A 252 -11.00 -23.98 19.66
C ILE A 252 -11.98 -23.53 20.75
N SER A 253 -11.75 -23.93 22.00
CA SER A 253 -12.55 -23.52 23.16
C SER A 253 -12.59 -22.02 23.36
N GLU A 254 -11.54 -21.28 23.00
CA GLU A 254 -11.52 -19.81 23.10
C GLU A 254 -12.35 -19.12 22.01
N TYR A 255 -12.68 -19.80 20.91
CA TYR A 255 -13.63 -19.29 19.91
C TYR A 255 -15.09 -19.62 20.23
N ALA A 256 -15.33 -20.58 21.15
CA ALA A 256 -16.69 -21.05 21.45
C ALA A 256 -17.49 -20.07 22.31
N ASP A 257 -16.82 -19.29 23.16
CA ASP A 257 -17.47 -18.34 24.07
C ASP A 257 -18.13 -17.15 23.34
N ASP A 258 -17.63 -16.79 22.15
CA ASP A 258 -18.17 -15.69 21.32
C ASP A 258 -19.54 -16.01 20.69
N SER A 259 -19.94 -17.29 20.66
CA SER A 259 -21.25 -17.69 20.13
C SER A 259 -22.40 -17.51 21.13
N SER A 260 -22.08 -17.27 22.41
CA SER A 260 -23.08 -17.12 23.47
C SER A 260 -23.66 -15.70 23.58
N GLU A 261 -22.95 -14.68 23.09
CA GLU A 261 -23.47 -13.30 23.04
C GLU A 261 -24.50 -13.09 21.93
N TYR A 262 -24.49 -13.91 20.87
CA TYR A 262 -25.45 -13.79 19.75
C TYR A 262 -26.76 -14.58 19.96
N ALA A 263 -26.89 -15.32 21.07
CA ALA A 263 -28.06 -16.16 21.35
C ALA A 263 -28.98 -15.60 22.46
N GLY A 264 -28.77 -14.37 22.92
CA GLY A 264 -29.52 -13.82 24.06
C GLY A 264 -29.78 -12.32 24.02
N ALA A 265 -30.70 -11.87 23.16
CA ALA A 265 -31.65 -10.76 23.39
C ALA A 265 -32.70 -10.71 22.28
#